data_AF-A0A1V1WQQ9-F1
#
_entry.id   AF-A0A1V1WQQ9-F1
#
_cell.length_a   1.000
_cell.length_b   1.000
_cell.length_c   1.000
_cell.angle_alpha   90.00
_cell.angle_beta   90.00
_cell.angle_gamma   90.00
#
_symmetry.space_group_name_H-M   'P 1'
#
loop_
_entity.id
_entity.type
_entity.pdbx_description
1 polymer ?
#
loop_
_entity_poly.entity_id
_entity_poly.type
_entity_poly.pdbx_seq_one_letter_code
_entity_poly.pdbx_strand_id
1 'polypeptide(L)'
;MEEVNALKIRNNLGAVLDRLNDTGEPILVSKGKKIRAVLVTPEQFQKRFLDWQAKEEKQRFLDNVKQLRKKGIGSTDSLTLLRQIRGYVS
;
A
#
# COMPACT_ATOMS: atom_id res chain seq x y z
N MET A 1 10.07 18.92 -12.17
CA MET A 1 9.60 18.64 -10.79
C MET A 1 9.89 19.83 -9.91
N GLU A 2 8.87 20.62 -9.58
CA GLU A 2 8.98 21.82 -8.75
C GLU A 2 8.82 21.46 -7.26
N GLU A 3 9.58 22.11 -6.37
CA GLU A 3 9.41 21.97 -4.91
C GLU A 3 8.80 23.23 -4.31
N VAL A 4 7.67 23.07 -3.61
CA VAL A 4 6.93 24.17 -3.00
C VAL A 4 6.76 23.94 -1.50
N ASN A 5 7.09 24.96 -0.72
CA ASN A 5 6.92 24.93 0.73
C ASN A 5 5.42 24.98 1.10
N ALA A 6 5.01 24.22 2.10
CA ALA A 6 3.67 24.20 2.67
C ALA A 6 3.13 25.60 3.06
N LEU A 7 4.01 26.53 3.48
CA LEU A 7 3.62 27.92 3.74
C LEU A 7 3.17 28.67 2.47
N LYS A 8 3.87 28.46 1.34
CA LYS A 8 3.47 29.03 0.05
C LYS A 8 2.14 28.45 -0.43
N ILE A 9 1.92 27.16 -0.21
CA ILE A 9 0.66 26.49 -0.58
C ILE A 9 -0.51 27.04 0.22
N ARG A 10 -0.35 27.23 1.54
CA ARG A 10 -1.42 27.78 2.39
C ARG A 10 -1.89 29.15 1.90
N ASN A 11 -0.96 30.00 1.50
CA ASN A 11 -1.27 31.38 1.12
C ASN A 11 -1.74 31.50 -0.34
N ASN A 12 -1.23 30.63 -1.24
CA ASN A 12 -1.38 30.76 -2.69
C ASN A 12 -1.85 29.46 -3.36
N LEU A 13 -2.78 28.72 -2.75
CA LEU A 13 -3.21 27.41 -3.28
C LEU A 13 -3.69 27.50 -4.74
N GLY A 14 -4.52 28.49 -5.08
CA GLY A 14 -5.06 28.67 -6.43
C GLY A 14 -3.96 28.78 -7.49
N ALA A 15 -3.02 29.73 -7.30
CA ALA A 15 -1.91 29.93 -8.23
C ALA A 15 -0.93 28.74 -8.32
N VAL A 16 -0.90 27.86 -7.31
CA VAL A 16 -0.14 26.60 -7.35
C VAL A 16 -0.89 25.53 -8.15
N LEU A 17 -2.23 25.49 -8.05
CA LEU A 17 -3.07 24.58 -8.84
C LEU A 17 -3.09 24.98 -10.32
N ASP A 18 -3.15 26.28 -10.62
CA ASP A 18 -3.08 26.78 -12.00
C ASP A 18 -1.75 26.36 -12.65
N ARG A 19 -0.64 26.55 -11.93
CA ARG A 19 0.68 26.08 -12.38
C ARG A 19 0.78 24.57 -12.56
N LEU A 20 0.18 23.79 -11.66
CA LEU A 20 0.12 22.33 -11.76
C LEU A 20 -0.62 21.91 -13.04
N ASN A 21 -1.72 22.58 -13.38
CA ASN A 21 -2.46 22.33 -14.61
C ASN A 21 -1.69 22.76 -15.86
N ASP A 22 -1.01 23.91 -15.82
CA ASP A 22 -0.29 24.46 -16.97
C ASP A 22 0.97 23.64 -17.31
N THR A 23 1.74 23.24 -16.31
CA THR A 23 2.96 22.45 -16.53
C THR A 23 2.67 20.96 -16.68
N GLY A 24 1.61 20.46 -16.05
CA GLY A 24 1.34 19.03 -15.98
C GLY A 24 2.45 18.25 -15.27
N GLU A 25 3.30 18.90 -14.47
CA GLU A 25 4.37 18.24 -13.73
C GLU A 25 4.00 18.04 -12.25
N PRO A 26 4.41 16.93 -11.61
CA PRO A 26 4.22 16.73 -10.18
C PRO A 26 4.94 17.80 -9.36
N ILE A 27 4.24 18.38 -8.38
CA ILE A 27 4.78 19.36 -7.44
C ILE A 27 5.07 18.68 -6.11
N LEU A 28 6.32 18.73 -5.67
CA LEU A 28 6.76 18.22 -4.37
C LEU A 28 6.43 19.24 -3.29
N VAL A 29 5.78 18.80 -2.22
CA VAL A 29 5.43 19.64 -1.08
C VAL A 29 6.40 19.37 0.07
N SER A 30 7.15 20.40 0.46
CA SER A 30 8.01 20.36 1.63
C SER A 30 7.40 21.08 2.82
N LYS A 31 7.57 20.50 4.01
CA LYS A 31 7.20 21.12 5.28
C LYS A 31 8.42 21.04 6.19
N GLY A 32 9.10 22.19 6.35
CA GLY A 32 10.48 22.24 6.86
C GLY A 32 11.48 21.70 5.83
N LYS A 33 12.66 21.25 6.26
CA LYS A 33 13.72 20.68 5.38
C LYS A 33 13.41 19.25 4.87
N LYS A 34 12.14 18.85 4.80
CA LYS A 34 11.72 17.50 4.40
C LYS A 34 10.52 17.55 3.47
N ILE A 35 10.59 16.77 2.39
CA ILE A 35 9.46 16.50 1.49
C ILE A 35 8.45 15.61 2.23
N ARG A 36 7.18 15.97 2.17
CA ARG A 36 6.10 15.30 2.92
C ARG A 36 4.94 14.85 2.05
N ALA A 37 4.69 15.52 0.93
CA ALA A 37 3.61 15.17 0.03
C ALA A 37 3.98 15.51 -1.43
N VAL A 38 3.16 15.06 -2.36
CA VAL A 38 3.24 15.39 -3.79
C VAL A 38 1.85 15.73 -4.28
N LEU A 39 1.73 16.81 -5.04
CA LEU A 39 0.53 17.20 -5.78
C LEU A 39 0.68 16.72 -7.23
N VAL A 40 -0.34 16.07 -7.74
CA VAL A 40 -0.44 15.57 -9.12
C VAL A 40 -1.82 15.88 -9.66
N THR A 41 -1.96 15.99 -10.97
CA THR A 41 -3.28 16.15 -11.59
C THR A 41 -4.09 14.85 -11.45
N PRO A 42 -5.43 14.91 -11.44
CA PRO A 42 -6.28 13.71 -11.39
C PRO A 42 -5.99 12.70 -12.52
N GLU A 43 -5.60 13.17 -13.70
CA GLU A 43 -5.25 12.33 -14.85
C GLU A 43 -3.93 11.57 -14.62
N GLN A 44 -2.92 12.26 -14.07
CA GLN A 44 -1.66 11.64 -13.68
C GLN A 44 -1.84 10.68 -12.51
N PHE A 45 -2.73 11.04 -11.59
CA PHE A 45 -3.16 10.16 -10.53
C PHE A 45 -3.75 8.89 -11.12
N GLN A 46 -4.81 8.94 -11.94
CA GLN A 46 -5.42 7.73 -12.54
C GLN A 46 -4.39 6.84 -13.27
N LYS A 47 -3.48 7.43 -14.05
CA LYS A 47 -2.42 6.67 -14.75
C LYS A 47 -1.44 5.97 -13.81
N ARG A 48 -1.11 6.57 -12.65
CA ARG A 48 -0.13 6.03 -11.70
C ARG A 48 -0.74 5.33 -10.49
N PHE A 49 -2.03 5.54 -10.19
CA PHE A 49 -2.72 4.96 -9.04
C PHE A 49 -3.03 3.47 -9.25
N LEU A 50 -3.13 3.03 -10.52
CA LEU A 50 -3.14 1.61 -10.88
C LEU A 50 -1.97 0.84 -10.23
N ASP A 51 -0.78 1.45 -10.14
CA ASP A 51 0.39 0.84 -9.53
C ASP A 51 0.30 0.74 -7.99
N TRP A 52 -0.42 1.68 -7.36
CA TRP A 52 -0.57 1.70 -5.90
C TRP A 52 -1.70 0.78 -5.42
N GLN A 53 -2.83 0.73 -6.14
CA GLN A 53 -3.91 -0.23 -5.86
C GLN A 53 -3.42 -1.68 -5.99
N ALA A 54 -2.59 -1.99 -7.00
CA ALA A 54 -2.01 -3.32 -7.17
C ALA A 54 -1.13 -3.75 -5.97
N LYS A 55 -0.52 -2.79 -5.25
CA LYS A 55 0.25 -3.08 -4.03
C LYS A 55 -0.66 -3.36 -2.83
N GLU A 56 -1.70 -2.56 -2.63
CA GLU A 56 -2.69 -2.85 -1.56
C GLU A 56 -3.39 -4.18 -1.80
N GLU A 57 -3.78 -4.48 -3.04
CA GLU A 57 -4.47 -5.71 -3.40
C GLU A 57 -3.56 -6.93 -3.22
N LYS A 58 -2.28 -6.84 -3.57
CA LYS A 58 -1.27 -7.86 -3.23
C LYS A 58 -1.13 -8.06 -1.73
N GLN A 59 -1.11 -6.99 -0.95
CA GLN A 59 -0.98 -7.10 0.50
C GLN A 59 -2.21 -7.78 1.12
N ARG A 60 -3.41 -7.37 0.71
CA ARG A 60 -4.68 -8.00 1.12
C ARG A 60 -4.74 -9.47 0.71
N PHE A 61 -4.31 -9.80 -0.51
CA PHE A 61 -4.24 -11.19 -0.98
C PHE A 61 -3.26 -12.03 -0.14
N LEU A 62 -2.06 -11.51 0.14
CA LEU A 62 -1.08 -12.20 0.99
C LEU A 62 -1.59 -12.39 2.41
N ASP A 63 -2.30 -11.42 2.97
CA ASP A 63 -2.88 -11.54 4.31
C ASP A 63 -4.02 -12.56 4.33
N ASN A 64 -4.86 -12.61 3.30
CA ASN A 64 -5.85 -13.67 3.12
C ASN A 64 -5.20 -15.05 3.00
N VAL A 65 -4.13 -15.19 2.20
CA VAL A 65 -3.37 -16.46 2.09
C VAL A 65 -2.74 -16.86 3.42
N LYS A 66 -2.19 -15.90 4.19
CA LYS A 66 -1.63 -16.17 5.53
C LYS A 66 -2.72 -16.58 6.53
N GLN A 67 -3.89 -15.96 6.48
CA GLN A 67 -5.03 -16.33 7.32
C GLN A 67 -5.53 -17.74 6.98
N LEU A 68 -5.62 -18.07 5.69
CA LEU A 68 -5.97 -19.42 5.20
C LEU A 68 -4.90 -20.47 5.54
N ARG A 69 -3.62 -20.10 5.57
CA ARG A 69 -2.53 -20.98 6.04
C ARG A 69 -2.61 -21.30 7.53
N LYS A 70 -3.35 -20.52 8.33
CA LYS A 70 -3.38 -20.68 9.79
C LYS A 70 -4.54 -21.56 10.26
N LYS A 71 -4.51 -22.82 9.86
CA LYS A 71 -4.83 -24.00 10.71
C LYS A 71 -4.47 -25.25 9.91
N GLY A 72 -3.19 -25.62 9.90
CA GLY A 72 -2.86 -27.03 9.74
C GLY A 72 -3.61 -27.78 10.83
N ILE A 73 -4.51 -28.68 10.43
CA ILE A 73 -5.29 -29.50 11.35
C ILE A 73 -4.29 -30.29 12.20
N GLY A 74 -4.29 -29.99 13.49
CA GLY A 74 -3.71 -30.85 14.52
C GLY A 74 -2.22 -30.67 14.76
N SER A 75 -1.88 -30.21 15.96
CA SER A 75 -0.64 -30.55 16.66
C SER A 75 -0.61 -32.04 17.03
N THR A 76 -1.02 -32.91 16.12
CA THR A 76 -1.07 -34.35 16.31
C THR A 76 0.10 -34.91 15.54
N ASP A 77 1.10 -35.39 16.27
CA ASP A 77 2.25 -36.08 15.71
C ASP A 77 1.77 -37.10 14.69
N SER A 78 2.29 -37.02 13.46
CA SER A 78 1.86 -37.85 12.32
C SER A 78 1.95 -39.34 12.65
N LEU A 79 2.86 -39.72 13.55
CA LEU A 79 3.00 -41.07 14.07
C LEU A 79 1.78 -41.49 14.92
N THR A 80 1.20 -40.60 15.72
CA THR A 80 0.04 -40.87 16.57
C THR A 80 -1.21 -41.13 15.74
N LEU A 81 -1.42 -40.37 14.66
CA LEU A 81 -2.52 -40.60 13.70
C LEU A 81 -2.37 -41.93 12.97
N LEU A 82 -1.15 -42.26 12.50
CA LEU A 82 -0.88 -43.55 11.84
C LEU A 82 -1.08 -44.73 12.81
N ARG A 83 -0.75 -44.57 14.09
CA ARG A 83 -0.97 -45.58 15.13
C ARG A 83 -2.45 -45.82 15.41
N GLN A 84 -3.26 -44.76 15.48
CA GLN A 84 -4.72 -44.87 15.64
C GLN A 84 -5.37 -45.61 14.46
N ILE A 85 -5.02 -45.27 13.21
CA ILE A 85 -5.58 -45.94 12.02
C ILE A 85 -5.20 -47.41 11.99
N ARG A 86 -4.00 -47.76 12.47
CA ARG A 86 -3.50 -49.13 12.53
C ARG A 86 -4.01 -49.92 13.76
N GLY A 87 -4.86 -49.32 14.60
CA GLY A 87 -5.52 -50.00 15.71
C GLY A 87 -4.68 -50.19 16.98
N TYR A 88 -3.59 -49.44 17.13
CA TYR A 88 -2.84 -49.44 18.40
C TYR A 88 -3.55 -48.55 19.41
N VAL A 89 -4.01 -49.15 20.51
CA VAL A 89 -4.58 -48.44 21.67
C VAL A 89 -3.45 -48.04 22.62
N SER A 90 -3.41 -46.75 22.93
CA SER A 90 -2.54 -46.02 23.89
C SER A 90 -1.08 -45.81 23.49
#